data_AF-A0A261RSS2-F1
#
_entry.id   AF-A0A261RSS2-F1
#
_cell.length_a   1.000
_cell.length_b   1.000
_cell.length_c   1.000
_cell.angle_alpha   90.00
_cell.angle_beta   90.00
_cell.angle_gamma   90.00
#
_symmetry.space_group_name_H-M   'P 1'
#
loop_
_entity.id
_entity.type
_entity.pdbx_description
1 polymer ?
#
loop_
_entity_poly.entity_id
_entity_poly.type
_entity_poly.pdbx_seq_one_letter_code
_entity_poly.pdbx_strand_id
1 'polypeptide(L)'
;MSEAPFDPSFSVTEVSRPDAPSGPATGSRSTDAQRAFTATDSPCVAICSTLFDEICRGCGRTAMEVSNWVFMTDEEKQAVWTRIRAQGYPRRP
;
A
#
# COMPACT_ATOMS: atom_id res chain seq x y z
N MET A 1 2.01 36.77 -6.69
CA MET A 1 2.12 35.40 -7.22
C MET A 1 3.58 35.22 -7.62
N SER A 2 4.43 35.00 -6.62
CA SER A 2 5.87 34.84 -6.81
C SER A 2 6.17 33.36 -6.95
N GLU A 3 6.43 32.93 -8.18
CA GLU A 3 6.89 31.58 -8.47
C GLU A 3 8.32 31.42 -7.92
N ALA A 4 8.49 30.49 -6.97
CA ALA A 4 9.81 30.14 -6.46
C ALA A 4 10.53 29.27 -7.50
N PRO A 5 11.78 29.58 -7.87
CA PRO A 5 12.55 28.76 -8.81
C PRO A 5 12.87 27.41 -8.18
N PHE A 6 12.64 26.33 -8.94
CA PHE A 6 12.99 24.96 -8.57
C PHE A 6 14.52 24.84 -8.53
N ASP A 7 15.11 24.81 -7.32
CA ASP A 7 16.56 24.69 -7.13
C ASP A 7 17.03 23.28 -7.54
N PRO A 8 17.83 23.12 -8.61
CA PRO A 8 18.28 21.82 -9.10
C PRO A 8 19.45 21.24 -8.28
N SER A 9 19.84 21.88 -7.17
CA SER A 9 20.97 21.49 -6.32
C SER A 9 20.55 20.72 -5.06
N PHE A 10 19.36 20.13 -5.03
CA PHE A 10 19.01 19.15 -4.00
C PHE A 10 19.76 17.84 -4.27
N SER A 11 21.04 17.86 -3.95
CA SER A 11 21.89 16.67 -3.92
C SER A 11 21.33 15.74 -2.88
N VAL A 12 20.86 14.56 -3.31
CA VAL A 12 20.60 13.41 -2.45
C VAL A 12 21.97 12.94 -1.94
N THR A 13 22.55 13.68 -1.01
CA THR A 13 23.76 13.26 -0.33
C THR A 13 23.37 12.04 0.50
N GLU A 14 24.04 10.93 0.20
CA GLU A 14 23.92 9.64 0.88
C GLU A 14 23.63 9.79 2.37
N VAL A 15 22.55 9.15 2.83
CA VAL A 15 22.41 8.81 4.25
C VAL A 15 23.41 7.69 4.55
N SER A 16 24.64 8.07 4.86
CA SER A 16 25.65 7.13 5.35
C SER A 16 25.13 6.46 6.63
N ARG A 17 24.82 5.16 6.54
CA ARG A 17 24.52 4.34 7.72
C ARG A 17 25.81 4.20 8.53
N PRO A 18 25.84 4.53 9.83
CA PRO A 18 27.03 4.34 10.63
C PRO A 18 27.37 2.84 10.72
N ASP A 19 28.67 2.55 10.61
CA ASP A 19 29.28 1.22 10.68
C ASP A 19 28.93 0.54 12.02
N ALA A 20 28.36 -0.67 11.94
CA ALA A 20 27.93 -1.43 13.10
C ALA A 20 29.14 -2.06 13.82
N PRO A 21 29.25 -1.99 15.16
CA PRO A 21 30.38 -2.59 15.87
C PRO A 21 30.35 -4.11 15.73
N SER A 22 31.50 -4.67 15.34
CA SER A 22 31.73 -6.11 15.26
C SER A 22 31.90 -6.71 16.66
N GLY A 23 30.85 -7.37 17.16
CA GLY A 23 30.86 -8.21 18.34
C GLY A 23 30.08 -9.52 18.09
N PRO A 24 30.35 -10.62 18.80
CA PRO A 24 29.72 -11.92 18.52
C PRO A 24 28.27 -11.90 19.04
N ALA A 25 27.33 -11.59 18.15
CA ALA A 25 25.90 -11.62 18.44
C ALA A 25 25.40 -13.08 18.44
N THR A 26 25.27 -13.65 19.63
CA THR A 26 24.50 -14.87 19.88
C THR A 26 23.05 -14.65 19.48
N GLY A 27 22.67 -15.22 18.32
CA GLY A 27 21.34 -15.75 18.01
C GLY A 27 20.12 -14.86 18.25
N SER A 28 19.97 -13.77 17.48
CA SER A 28 18.63 -13.23 17.21
C SER A 28 18.14 -13.81 15.88
N ARG A 29 17.44 -14.93 15.94
CA ARG A 29 16.59 -15.37 14.82
C ARG A 29 15.40 -14.41 14.76
N SER A 30 15.58 -13.28 14.09
CA SER A 30 14.47 -12.43 13.66
C SER A 30 13.50 -13.31 12.88
N THR A 31 12.35 -13.62 13.45
CA THR A 31 11.27 -14.35 12.77
C THR A 31 10.65 -13.43 11.72
N ASP A 32 11.31 -13.36 10.57
CA ASP A 32 10.79 -12.82 9.31
C ASP A 32 9.43 -13.47 8.95
N ALA A 33 9.19 -14.68 9.45
CA ALA A 33 7.94 -15.42 9.35
C ALA A 33 6.73 -14.74 10.03
N GLN A 34 6.92 -13.83 10.99
CA GLN A 34 5.80 -13.18 11.69
C GLN A 34 5.22 -11.95 10.94
N ARG A 35 5.85 -11.52 9.84
CA ARG A 35 5.29 -10.52 8.91
C ARG A 35 4.57 -11.16 7.73
N ALA A 36 4.18 -12.42 7.82
CA ALA A 36 3.26 -12.99 6.86
C ALA A 36 1.92 -12.23 6.99
N PHE A 37 1.68 -11.28 6.08
CA PHE A 37 0.38 -10.65 5.90
C PHE A 37 -0.61 -11.78 5.57
N THR A 38 -1.29 -12.28 6.61
CA THR A 38 -2.35 -13.26 6.50
C THR A 38 -3.43 -12.73 5.56
N ALA A 39 -4.07 -13.65 4.83
CA ALA A 39 -4.98 -13.37 3.73
C ALA A 39 -5.78 -12.06 3.89
N THR A 40 -5.56 -11.19 2.91
CA THR A 40 -5.76 -9.74 2.93
C THR A 40 -7.22 -9.34 3.19
N ASP A 41 -7.50 -8.61 4.27
CA ASP A 41 -8.82 -7.99 4.52
C ASP A 41 -9.26 -7.10 3.34
N SER A 42 -8.29 -6.57 2.60
CA SER A 42 -8.46 -5.71 1.43
C SER A 42 -8.53 -6.50 0.11
N PRO A 43 -9.51 -6.23 -0.77
CA PRO A 43 -9.65 -6.88 -2.08
C PRO A 43 -8.60 -6.46 -3.13
N CYS A 44 -7.50 -5.81 -2.72
CA CYS A 44 -6.52 -5.25 -3.63
C CYS A 44 -5.70 -6.35 -4.34
N VAL A 45 -5.50 -6.19 -5.65
CA VAL A 45 -4.65 -7.08 -6.48
C VAL A 45 -3.36 -6.41 -6.93
N ALA A 46 -2.94 -5.34 -6.24
CA ALA A 46 -1.76 -4.54 -6.54
C ALA A 46 -1.72 -3.91 -7.95
N ILE A 47 -2.86 -3.85 -8.65
CA ILE A 47 -3.06 -3.13 -9.90
C ILE A 47 -4.20 -2.14 -9.69
N CYS A 48 -3.94 -0.86 -9.95
CA CYS A 48 -4.93 0.20 -9.81
C CYS A 48 -5.11 0.94 -11.13
N SER A 49 -6.36 1.14 -11.54
CA SER A 49 -6.71 1.93 -12.72
C SER A 49 -7.50 3.19 -12.40
N THR A 50 -7.73 3.49 -11.11
CA THR A 50 -8.58 4.63 -10.68
C THR A 50 -7.99 6.01 -10.94
N LEU A 51 -6.77 6.06 -11.48
CA LEU A 51 -6.20 7.30 -12.01
C LEU A 51 -6.93 7.75 -13.29
N PHE A 52 -7.52 6.80 -14.03
CA PHE A 52 -8.18 7.04 -15.31
C PHE A 52 -9.61 6.46 -15.39
N ASP A 53 -9.97 5.52 -14.51
CA ASP A 53 -11.29 4.90 -14.42
C ASP A 53 -12.00 5.30 -13.11
N GLU A 54 -13.33 5.39 -13.09
CA GLU A 54 -14.07 5.62 -11.83
C GLU A 54 -14.04 4.41 -10.89
N ILE A 55 -13.98 3.20 -11.47
CA ILE A 55 -13.93 1.91 -10.78
C ILE A 55 -12.65 1.19 -11.18
N CYS A 56 -11.88 0.74 -10.18
CA CYS A 56 -10.66 -0.03 -10.40
C CYS A 56 -10.96 -1.34 -11.15
N ARG A 57 -10.36 -1.53 -12.33
CA ARG A 57 -10.52 -2.76 -13.13
C ARG A 57 -9.92 -4.01 -12.49
N GLY A 58 -9.04 -3.85 -11.50
CA GLY A 58 -8.48 -4.97 -10.72
C GLY A 58 -9.37 -5.36 -9.54
N CYS A 59 -9.59 -4.44 -8.61
CA CYS A 59 -10.29 -4.74 -7.34
C CYS A 59 -11.77 -4.34 -7.28
N GLY A 60 -12.30 -3.60 -8.26
CA GLY A 60 -13.71 -3.19 -8.30
C GLY A 60 -14.10 -2.04 -7.37
N ARG A 61 -13.13 -1.43 -6.67
CA ARG A 61 -13.35 -0.30 -5.76
C ARG A 61 -13.23 1.06 -6.45
N THR A 62 -13.92 2.07 -5.93
CA THR A 62 -13.73 3.48 -6.30
C THR A 62 -12.42 4.02 -5.73
N ALA A 63 -11.93 5.15 -6.25
CA ALA A 63 -10.76 5.83 -5.70
C ALA A 63 -10.90 6.17 -4.20
N MET A 64 -12.12 6.55 -3.77
CA MET A 64 -12.43 6.87 -2.39
C MET A 64 -12.39 5.65 -1.48
N GLU A 65 -12.99 4.53 -1.90
CA GLU A 65 -12.94 3.27 -1.13
C GLU A 65 -11.52 2.72 -1.02
N VAL A 66 -10.67 2.90 -2.05
CA VAL A 66 -9.26 2.47 -1.99
C VAL A 66 -8.48 3.33 -1.00
N SER A 67 -8.60 4.66 -1.10
CA SER A 67 -7.84 5.60 -0.25
C SER A 67 -8.30 5.56 1.21
N ASN A 68 -9.60 5.36 1.45
CA ASN A 68 -10.19 5.41 2.78
C ASN A 68 -10.28 4.04 3.48
N TRP A 69 -9.84 2.96 2.84
CA TRP A 69 -10.04 1.58 3.32
C TRP A 69 -9.66 1.37 4.79
N VAL A 70 -8.56 1.97 5.24
CA VAL A 70 -8.04 1.84 6.61
C VAL A 70 -8.89 2.54 7.67
N PHE A 71 -9.72 3.51 7.26
CA PHE A 71 -10.59 4.28 8.14
C PHE A 71 -12.05 3.80 8.11
N MET A 72 -12.38 2.88 7.20
CA MET A 72 -13.73 2.34 7.08
C MET A 72 -14.07 1.43 8.27
N THR A 73 -15.32 1.48 8.72
CA THR A 73 -15.86 0.50 9.67
C THR A 73 -16.01 -0.87 9.01
N ASP A 74 -16.22 -1.91 9.81
CA ASP A 74 -16.35 -3.26 9.26
C ASP A 74 -17.65 -3.43 8.47
N GLU A 75 -18.72 -2.71 8.84
CA GLU A 75 -19.96 -2.64 8.07
C GLU A 75 -19.73 -1.99 6.69
N GLU A 76 -18.97 -0.90 6.64
CA GLU A 76 -18.61 -0.24 5.38
C GLU A 76 -17.77 -1.15 4.50
N LYS A 77 -16.74 -1.80 5.07
CA LYS A 77 -15.91 -2.79 4.34
C LYS A 77 -16.76 -3.95 3.81
N GLN A 78 -17.71 -4.43 4.60
CA GLN A 78 -18.59 -5.53 4.20
C GLN A 78 -19.56 -5.12 3.08
N ALA A 79 -20.06 -3.88 3.10
CA ALA A 79 -20.86 -3.32 2.01
C ALA A 79 -20.05 -3.26 0.71
N VAL A 80 -18.80 -2.78 0.77
CA VAL A 80 -17.88 -2.77 -0.38
C VAL A 80 -17.64 -4.19 -0.89
N TRP A 81 -17.33 -5.14 0.00
CA TRP A 81 -17.13 -6.55 -0.37
C TRP A 81 -18.34 -7.17 -1.06
N THR A 82 -19.54 -6.91 -0.55
CA THR A 82 -20.78 -7.41 -1.13
C THR A 82 -20.97 -6.86 -2.55
N ARG A 83 -20.77 -5.55 -2.73
CA ARG A 83 -20.87 -4.87 -4.02
C ARG A 83 -19.87 -5.42 -5.05
N ILE A 84 -18.59 -5.50 -4.70
CA ILE A 84 -17.55 -5.90 -5.67
C ILE A 84 -17.63 -7.39 -6.03
N ARG A 85 -18.03 -8.26 -5.10
CA ARG A 85 -18.22 -9.69 -5.38
C ARG A 85 -19.40 -9.92 -6.31
N ALA A 86 -20.49 -9.18 -6.13
CA ALA A 86 -21.64 -9.23 -7.05
C ALA A 86 -21.27 -8.81 -8.49
N GLN A 87 -20.23 -7.98 -8.65
CA GLN A 87 -19.70 -7.54 -9.94
C GLN A 87 -18.62 -8.48 -10.53
N GLY A 88 -18.23 -9.53 -9.79
CA GLY A 88 -17.20 -10.48 -10.22
C GLY A 88 -15.75 -9.99 -10.02
N TYR A 89 -15.51 -9.13 -9.03
CA TYR A 89 -14.17 -8.73 -8.59
C TYR A 89 -13.76 -9.49 -7.32
N PRO A 90 -12.44 -9.55 -7.02
CA PRO A 90 -11.32 -9.02 -7.79
C PRO A 90 -10.99 -9.86 -9.03
N ARG A 91 -10.54 -9.21 -10.10
CA ARG A 91 -10.06 -9.88 -11.32
C ARG A 91 -8.54 -9.86 -11.32
N ARG A 92 -7.94 -11.03 -11.10
CA ARG A 92 -6.50 -11.22 -11.35
C ARG A 92 -6.34 -11.60 -12.82
N PRO A 93 -5.61 -10.81 -13.62
CA PRO A 93 -5.26 -11.20 -14.98
C PRO A 93 -4.35 -12.43 -15.00
#